data_AF-A0A3R7FEA3-F1
#
_entry.id   AF-A0A3R7FEA3-F1
#
_cell.length_a   1.000
_cell.length_b   1.000
_cell.length_c   1.000
_cell.angle_alpha   90.00
_cell.angle_beta   90.00
_cell.angle_gamma   90.00
#
_symmetry.space_group_name_H-M   'P 1'
#
loop_
_entity.id
_entity.type
_entity.pdbx_description
1 polymer ?
#
loop_
_entity_poly.entity_id
_entity_poly.type
_entity_poly.pdbx_seq_one_letter_code
_entity_poly.pdbx_strand_id
1 'polypeptide(L)'
;MTAQPSVGEIVAITTTDSEPLLLVCHCHEGYATGVLLADLATETLHRLRASEPDTATRRQLADAIGRTDDLMSFRVPTTDCALVERDSSRPGPFEGEDA
;
A
#
# COMPACT_ATOMS: atom_id res chain seq x y z
N MET A 1 -4.14 -27.33 -6.26
CA MET A 1 -4.26 -26.21 -7.22
C MET A 1 -4.06 -24.94 -6.44
N THR A 2 -2.97 -24.21 -6.65
CA THR A 2 -2.82 -22.84 -6.12
C THR A 2 -3.56 -21.92 -7.09
N ALA A 3 -4.60 -21.25 -6.62
CA ALA A 3 -5.30 -20.25 -7.43
C ALA A 3 -4.30 -19.15 -7.81
N GLN A 4 -4.35 -18.68 -9.05
CA GLN A 4 -3.63 -17.46 -9.40
C GLN A 4 -4.24 -16.30 -8.62
N PRO A 5 -3.41 -15.40 -8.05
CA PRO A 5 -3.92 -14.25 -7.33
C PRO A 5 -4.64 -13.30 -8.29
N SER A 6 -5.57 -12.51 -7.77
CA SER A 6 -6.27 -11.50 -8.55
C SER A 6 -5.65 -10.11 -8.37
N VAL A 7 -5.87 -9.21 -9.33
CA VAL A 7 -5.50 -7.80 -9.18
C VAL A 7 -6.24 -7.20 -7.99
N GLY A 8 -5.52 -6.49 -7.12
CA GLY A 8 -6.04 -5.92 -5.87
C GLY A 8 -5.97 -6.86 -4.67
N GLU A 9 -5.60 -8.11 -4.86
CA GLU A 9 -5.35 -9.05 -3.77
C GLU A 9 -4.03 -8.73 -3.05
N ILE A 10 -3.98 -9.02 -1.75
CA ILE A 10 -2.73 -8.98 -0.98
C ILE A 10 -2.24 -10.43 -0.82
N VAL A 11 -1.02 -10.69 -1.28
CA VAL A 11 -0.39 -12.01 -1.23
C VAL A 11 0.89 -11.97 -0.40
N ALA A 12 1.25 -13.08 0.24
CA ALA A 12 2.53 -13.24 0.91
C ALA A 12 3.58 -13.85 -0.02
N ILE A 13 4.80 -13.32 0.01
CA ILE A 13 5.95 -13.88 -0.71
C ILE A 13 6.59 -14.95 0.18
N THR A 14 6.18 -16.20 -0.02
CA THR A 14 6.56 -17.33 0.84
C THR A 14 7.95 -17.91 0.54
N THR A 15 8.71 -17.31 -0.39
CA THR A 15 10.09 -17.73 -0.70
C THR A 15 11.10 -17.28 0.35
N THR A 16 10.69 -16.44 1.30
CA THR A 16 11.51 -15.96 2.42
C THR A 16 10.76 -16.18 3.73
N ASP A 17 11.47 -16.48 4.81
CA ASP A 17 10.87 -16.70 6.14
C ASP A 17 10.15 -15.47 6.70
N SER A 18 10.46 -14.28 6.18
CA SER A 18 9.81 -13.01 6.56
C SER A 18 8.45 -12.79 5.89
N GLU A 19 8.08 -13.64 4.93
CA GLU A 19 6.79 -13.62 4.22
C GLU A 19 6.25 -12.22 3.87
N PRO A 20 7.02 -11.35 3.19
CA PRO A 20 6.60 -9.98 2.96
C PRO A 20 5.33 -9.93 2.10
N LEU A 21 4.47 -8.96 2.39
CA LEU A 21 3.17 -8.79 1.73
C LEU A 21 3.28 -7.91 0.49
N LEU A 22 2.65 -8.36 -0.61
CA LEU A 22 2.58 -7.69 -1.91
C LEU A 22 1.13 -7.37 -2.26
N LEU A 23 0.82 -6.12 -2.57
CA LEU A 23 -0.43 -5.76 -3.24
C LEU A 23 -0.28 -6.02 -4.73
N VAL A 24 -1.09 -6.92 -5.27
CA VAL A 24 -1.05 -7.31 -6.68
C VAL A 24 -1.61 -6.19 -7.56
N CYS A 25 -0.80 -5.72 -8.50
CA CYS A 25 -1.17 -4.70 -9.50
C CYS A 25 -1.49 -5.34 -10.86
N HIS A 26 -0.71 -6.34 -11.27
CA HIS A 26 -0.93 -7.07 -12.52
C HIS A 26 -0.67 -8.56 -12.33
N CYS A 27 -1.42 -9.37 -13.06
CA CYS A 27 -1.24 -10.82 -13.12
C CYS A 27 -0.97 -11.23 -14.56
N HIS A 28 0.04 -12.07 -14.74
CA HIS A 28 0.38 -12.73 -15.99
C HIS A 28 0.39 -14.24 -15.80
N GLU A 29 0.48 -14.98 -16.90
CA GLU A 29 0.73 -16.41 -16.82
C GLU A 29 2.10 -16.65 -16.18
N GLY A 30 2.08 -17.26 -14.99
CA GLY A 30 3.29 -17.66 -14.25
C GLY A 30 3.91 -16.61 -13.32
N TYR A 31 3.47 -15.35 -13.34
CA TYR A 31 3.97 -14.34 -12.41
C TYR A 31 2.95 -13.22 -12.12
N ALA A 32 3.12 -12.57 -10.97
CA ALA A 32 2.38 -11.37 -10.58
C ALA A 32 3.36 -10.23 -10.33
N THR A 33 2.95 -9.00 -10.64
CA THR A 33 3.68 -7.78 -10.27
C THR A 33 2.83 -6.96 -9.32
N GLY A 34 3.48 -6.19 -8.46
CA GLY A 34 2.81 -5.49 -7.37
C GLY A 34 3.73 -4.55 -6.61
N VAL A 35 3.19 -3.95 -5.56
CA VAL A 35 3.91 -3.05 -4.65
C VAL A 35 4.01 -3.72 -3.28
N LEU A 36 5.19 -3.71 -2.67
CA LEU A 36 5.37 -4.21 -1.31
C LEU A 36 4.64 -3.28 -0.33
N LEU A 37 3.88 -3.86 0.60
CA LEU A 37 3.15 -3.05 1.58
C LEU A 37 4.10 -2.24 2.48
N ALA A 38 5.32 -2.75 2.71
CA ALA A 38 6.37 -2.04 3.43
C ALA A 38 6.82 -0.75 2.71
N ASP A 39 6.93 -0.79 1.38
CA ASP A 39 7.29 0.38 0.59
C ASP A 39 6.18 1.43 0.61
N LEU A 40 4.91 0.98 0.49
CA LEU A 40 3.76 1.87 0.59
C LEU A 40 3.68 2.56 1.96
N ALA A 41 3.95 1.82 3.04
CA ALA A 41 4.02 2.37 4.38
C ALA A 41 5.16 3.41 4.51
N THR A 42 6.35 3.08 4.00
CA THR A 42 7.53 3.95 4.05
C THR A 42 7.32 5.26 3.28
N GLU A 43 6.79 5.18 2.06
CA GLU A 43 6.50 6.35 1.23
C GLU A 43 5.38 7.21 1.86
N THR A 44 4.33 6.58 2.40
CA THR A 44 3.26 7.31 3.10
C THR A 44 3.82 8.06 4.30
N LEU A 45 4.69 7.42 5.09
CA LEU A 45 5.35 8.05 6.22
C LEU A 45 6.25 9.21 5.79
N HIS A 46 6.96 9.07 4.66
CA HIS A 46 7.76 10.14 4.09
C HIS A 46 6.91 11.36 3.72
N ARG A 47 5.81 11.15 2.97
CA ARG A 47 4.88 12.24 2.60
C ARG A 47 4.25 12.92 3.81
N LEU A 48 3.83 12.14 4.81
CA LEU A 48 3.28 12.68 6.04
C LEU A 48 4.32 13.57 6.74
N ARG A 49 5.58 13.15 6.84
CA ARG A 49 6.62 13.97 7.47
C ARG A 49 6.95 15.24 6.69
N ALA A 50 6.81 15.22 5.37
CA ALA A 50 7.08 16.36 4.50
C ALA A 50 5.90 17.35 4.34
N SER A 51 4.69 16.98 4.79
CA SER A 51 3.49 17.77 4.56
C SER A 51 3.26 18.85 5.63
N GLU A 52 2.88 20.05 5.19
CA GLU A 52 2.51 21.19 6.06
C GLU A 52 1.00 21.53 5.93
N PRO A 53 0.36 22.12 6.96
CA PRO A 53 0.91 22.51 8.27
C PRO A 53 1.04 21.33 9.23
N ASP A 54 1.88 21.41 10.26
CA ASP A 54 2.08 20.28 11.18
C ASP A 54 0.92 20.04 12.19
N THR A 55 -0.18 19.42 11.76
CA THR A 55 -1.34 19.01 12.61
C THR A 55 -1.16 17.73 13.42
N ALA A 56 -1.89 17.63 14.54
CA ALA A 56 -1.89 16.47 15.44
C ALA A 56 -2.36 15.16 14.76
N THR A 57 -3.36 15.22 13.88
CA THR A 57 -3.88 14.04 13.14
C THR A 57 -2.79 13.37 12.31
N ARG A 58 -1.93 14.16 11.65
CA ARG A 58 -0.85 13.63 10.83
C ARG A 58 0.26 13.00 11.67
N ARG A 59 0.60 13.60 12.82
CA ARG A 59 1.56 13.00 13.76
C ARG A 59 1.05 11.64 14.24
N GLN A 60 -0.24 11.54 14.57
CA GLN A 60 -0.87 10.26 14.91
C GLN A 60 -0.83 9.25 13.77
N LEU A 61 -1.08 9.67 12.52
CA LEU A 61 -0.95 8.80 11.34
C LEU A 61 0.49 8.32 11.14
N ALA A 62 1.47 9.22 11.25
CA ALA A 62 2.88 8.87 11.11
C ALA A 62 3.35 7.89 12.20
N ASP A 63 2.90 8.10 13.44
CA ASP A 63 3.21 7.21 14.56
C ASP A 63 2.55 5.83 14.39
N ALA A 64 1.30 5.80 13.93
CA ALA A 64 0.57 4.55 13.69
C ALA A 64 1.20 3.72 12.56
N ILE A 65 1.66 4.36 11.48
CA ILE A 65 2.34 3.69 10.36
C ILE A 65 3.74 3.22 10.75
N GLY A 66 4.47 4.02 11.56
CA GLY A 66 5.85 3.73 11.94
C GLY A 66 6.01 2.63 13.00
N ARG A 67 4.96 2.26 13.73
CA ARG A 67 4.98 1.17 14.71
C ARG A 67 4.48 -0.13 14.07
N THR A 68 5.39 -0.87 13.43
CA THR A 68 5.11 -2.19 12.85
C THR A 68 4.99 -3.32 13.88
N ASP A 69 5.41 -3.09 15.13
CA ASP A 69 5.39 -4.12 16.20
C ASP A 69 4.01 -4.36 16.83
N ASP A 70 3.08 -3.41 16.71
CA ASP A 70 1.71 -3.52 17.20
C ASP A 70 0.76 -2.98 16.13
N LEU A 71 -0.11 -3.82 15.56
CA LEU A 71 -1.17 -3.38 14.65
C LEU A 71 -2.15 -2.45 15.39
N MET A 72 -1.82 -1.16 15.45
CA MET A 72 -2.66 -0.15 16.08
C MET A 72 -3.90 0.06 15.23
N SER A 73 -5.08 -0.03 15.87
CA SER A 73 -6.33 0.35 15.24
C SER A 73 -6.47 1.87 15.24
N PHE A 74 -6.40 2.50 14.07
CA PHE A 74 -6.63 3.93 13.89
C PHE A 74 -8.03 4.16 13.33
N ARG A 75 -8.84 4.97 14.02
CA ARG A 75 -10.21 5.30 13.60
C ARG A 75 -10.21 6.62 12.85
N VAL A 76 -10.71 6.60 11.61
CA VAL A 76 -10.90 7.79 10.77
C VAL A 76 -12.39 8.01 10.56
N PRO A 77 -12.93 9.22 10.81
CA PRO A 77 -14.29 9.56 10.41
C PRO A 77 -14.47 9.35 8.91
N THR A 78 -15.58 8.72 8.49
CA THR A 78 -15.82 8.43 7.07
C THR A 78 -15.92 9.68 6.20
N THR A 79 -16.23 10.84 6.79
CA THR A 79 -16.22 12.15 6.12
C THR A 79 -14.82 12.57 5.65
N ASP A 80 -13.77 12.05 6.28
CA ASP A 80 -12.36 12.33 5.95
C ASP A 80 -11.78 11.25 5.02
N CYS A 81 -12.57 10.24 4.66
CA CYS A 81 -12.18 9.18 3.72
C CYS A 81 -12.74 9.50 2.32
N ALA A 82 -11.86 9.70 1.35
CA ALA A 82 -12.24 9.71 -0.06
C ALA A 82 -12.07 8.31 -0.65
N LEU A 83 -13.09 7.81 -1.35
CA LEU A 83 -12.92 6.64 -2.20
C LEU A 83 -12.05 7.04 -3.38
N VAL A 84 -10.88 6.41 -3.50
CA VAL A 84 -10.11 6.47 -4.73
C VAL A 84 -10.79 5.51 -5.70
N GLU A 85 -11.51 6.05 -6.68
CA GLU A 85 -11.96 5.25 -7.82
C GLU A 85 -10.70 4.73 -8.54
N ARG A 86 -10.31 3.49 -8.23
CA ARG A 86 -9.40 2.76 -9.10
C ARG A 86 -10.18 2.48 -10.36
N ASP A 87 -9.88 3.25 -11.41
CA ASP A 87 -10.33 3.00 -12.78
C ASP A 87 -9.81 1.62 -13.20
N SER A 88 -10.54 0.58 -12.80
CA SER A 88 -10.17 -0.83 -12.95
C SER A 88 -10.26 -1.28 -14.42
N SER A 89 -10.64 -0.34 -15.29
CA SER A 89 -10.78 -0.49 -16.73
C SER A 89 -9.55 -0.05 -17.52
N ARG A 90 -8.52 0.52 -16.88
CA ARG A 90 -7.27 0.92 -17.56
C ARG A 90 -6.09 0.05 -17.13
N PRO A 91 -5.72 -0.98 -17.91
CA PRO A 91 -4.37 -1.53 -17.87
C PRO A 91 -3.44 -0.57 -18.61
N GLY A 92 -3.26 0.64 -18.07
CA GLY A 92 -2.18 1.53 -18.51
C GLY A 92 -0.91 1.17 -17.74
N PRO A 93 0.27 1.17 -18.37
CA PRO A 93 1.52 1.10 -17.63
C PRO A 93 1.55 2.25 -16.60
N PHE A 94 2.09 1.98 -15.42
CA PHE A 94 2.46 3.06 -14.51
C PHE A 94 3.51 3.90 -15.24
N GLU A 95 3.15 5.10 -15.70
CA GLU A 95 4.11 6.14 -16.09
C GLU A 95 4.80 6.63 -14.80
N GLY A 96 5.71 5.81 -14.29
CA GLY A 96 6.87 6.31 -13.57
C GLY A 96 7.84 6.81 -14.62
N GLU A 97 7.63 8.02 -15.10
CA GLU A 97 8.56 8.68 -15.99
C GLU A 97 9.72 9.23 -15.14
N ASP A 98 10.86 8.54 -15.23
CA ASP A 98 12.17 9.11 -14.94
C ASP A 98 12.40 10.35 -15.84
N ALA A 99 12.49 11.52 -15.23
CA ALA A 99 13.23 12.68 -15.74
C ALA A 99 13.63 13.62 -14.59
#